data_AF-A0A2J8PRS3-F1
#
_entry.id   AF-A0A2J8PRS3-F1
#
_cell.length_a   1.000
_cell.length_b   1.000
_cell.length_c   1.000
_cell.angle_alpha   90.00
_cell.angle_beta   90.00
_cell.angle_gamma   90.00
#
_symmetry.space_group_name_H-M   'P 1'
#
loop_
_entity.id
_entity.type
_entity.pdbx_description
1 polymer ?
#
loop_
_entity_poly.entity_id
_entity_poly.type
_entity_poly.pdbx_seq_one_letter_code
_entity_poly.pdbx_strand_id
1 'polypeptide(L)'
;MELYLGACSKPANVAVTKTVASVLAADTQQCRDGVHKTHFAGVGPAQLLDLPLGVKLPVIPGSNAVFYTTNFGEKLFRPSYGFNLTDPYCRLLENQYKSLHDPHLKAYYKRKDILKRLKKGGYITSNNKRILAKQLHNIPENNQIPQHCDVAQVQNWLLKEGTESIKDQERLMRHRYLDMISRKLEQLERTAEEQRLFLMDREERRQREHTRRKLTLRRKIEEEWKTKEMLLLTRMAEDVKREERIEEQRHRNREESDRKVG
;
A
#
# COMPACT_ATOMS: atom_id res chain seq x y z
N MET A 1 -1.09 2.30 36.53
CA MET A 1 -1.69 3.65 36.56
C MET A 1 -1.86 4.12 35.12
N GLU A 2 -2.98 3.78 34.49
CA GLU A 2 -3.46 4.51 33.32
C GLU A 2 -4.88 4.98 33.63
N LEU A 3 -5.06 6.27 33.42
CA LEU A 3 -6.18 7.09 33.86
C LEU A 3 -7.22 7.17 32.74
N TYR A 4 -8.49 6.99 33.14
CA TYR A 4 -9.65 7.75 32.72
C TYR A 4 -9.93 7.93 31.21
N LEU A 5 -10.78 7.05 30.67
CA LEU A 5 -11.76 7.44 29.66
C LEU A 5 -13.17 7.16 30.22
N GLY A 6 -13.66 8.13 30.99
CA GLY A 6 -15.02 8.17 31.51
C GLY A 6 -15.97 8.77 30.47
N ALA A 7 -17.00 8.02 30.14
CA ALA A 7 -18.02 8.30 29.14
C ALA A 7 -18.84 9.58 29.40
N CYS A 8 -19.24 10.25 28.32
CA CYS A 8 -20.37 11.17 28.31
C CYS A 8 -21.30 10.80 27.16
N SER A 9 -22.19 9.84 27.41
CA SER A 9 -23.41 9.65 26.64
C SER A 9 -24.52 10.51 27.25
N LYS A 10 -25.15 11.38 26.46
CA LYS A 10 -26.46 11.96 26.77
C LYS A 10 -27.44 11.61 25.65
N PRO A 11 -28.54 10.89 25.95
CA PRO A 11 -29.67 10.78 25.06
C PRO A 11 -30.67 11.91 25.34
N ALA A 12 -31.21 12.53 24.29
CA ALA A 12 -32.39 13.37 24.39
C ALA A 12 -33.28 13.08 23.17
N ASN A 13 -34.20 12.12 23.34
CA ASN A 13 -35.39 11.98 22.51
C ASN A 13 -36.53 11.60 23.45
N VAL A 14 -37.32 12.59 23.86
CA VAL A 14 -38.63 12.36 24.47
C VAL A 14 -39.61 13.39 23.90
N ALA A 15 -40.67 12.81 23.32
CA ALA A 15 -42.02 13.32 23.08
C ALA A 15 -42.19 14.55 22.16
N VAL A 16 -42.93 14.36 21.06
CA VAL A 16 -44.36 14.73 21.02
C VAL A 16 -45.10 13.77 20.07
N THR A 17 -45.96 12.92 20.65
CA THR A 17 -47.09 12.26 19.99
C THR A 17 -48.38 13.03 20.31
N LYS A 18 -49.36 12.92 19.40
CA LYS A 18 -50.73 13.50 19.41
C LYS A 18 -50.75 14.92 18.81
N THR A 19 -51.61 15.29 17.87
CA THR A 19 -53.02 15.00 17.59
C THR A 19 -53.25 15.57 16.16
N VAL A 20 -54.04 15.08 15.21
CA VAL A 20 -55.50 14.86 15.20
C VAL A 20 -55.83 14.05 13.95
N ALA A 21 -56.61 12.99 14.16
CA ALA A 21 -57.43 12.37 13.13
C ALA A 21 -58.69 13.22 12.93
N SER A 22 -58.85 13.80 11.75
CA SER A 22 -60.11 14.20 11.10
C SER A 22 -59.67 14.70 9.71
N VAL A 23 -60.06 14.12 8.59
CA VAL A 23 -61.42 13.82 8.15
C VAL A 23 -61.36 12.58 7.25
N LEU A 24 -62.12 11.57 7.65
CA LEU A 24 -62.50 10.45 6.80
C LEU A 24 -63.54 10.92 5.77
N ALA A 25 -63.44 10.33 4.59
CA ALA A 25 -64.56 9.87 3.76
C ALA A 25 -65.55 10.91 3.18
N ALA A 26 -65.30 11.26 1.92
CA ALA A 26 -66.27 11.34 0.81
C ALA A 26 -65.39 11.50 -0.47
N ASP A 27 -65.47 10.77 -1.57
CA ASP A 27 -66.46 9.83 -2.07
C ASP A 27 -65.78 8.76 -2.94
N THR A 28 -66.36 7.55 -2.87
CA THR A 28 -66.09 6.43 -3.76
C THR A 28 -66.75 6.69 -5.11
N GLN A 29 -66.00 6.78 -6.20
CA GLN A 29 -66.57 6.52 -7.54
C GLN A 29 -65.55 6.09 -8.60
N GLN A 30 -65.64 4.78 -8.90
CA GLN A 30 -65.57 4.12 -10.20
C GLN A 30 -64.42 4.44 -11.17
N CYS A 31 -63.64 3.40 -11.47
CA CYS A 31 -62.93 3.22 -12.72
C CYS A 31 -63.88 3.35 -13.91
N ARG A 32 -63.63 4.35 -14.77
CA ARG A 32 -64.05 4.35 -16.18
C ARG A 32 -62.86 4.77 -17.04
N ASP A 33 -62.64 3.99 -18.09
CA ASP A 33 -61.71 4.25 -19.17
C ASP A 33 -61.90 5.66 -19.74
N GLY A 34 -60.87 6.49 -19.62
CA GLY A 34 -60.81 7.82 -20.20
C GLY A 34 -59.39 8.09 -20.66
N VAL A 35 -59.22 8.23 -21.98
CA VAL A 35 -57.97 8.59 -22.65
C VAL A 35 -57.34 9.82 -21.98
N HIS A 36 -56.31 9.60 -21.17
CA HIS A 36 -55.56 10.67 -20.52
C HIS A 36 -54.72 11.42 -21.55
N LYS A 37 -55.30 12.40 -22.25
CA LYS A 37 -54.50 13.51 -22.77
C LYS A 37 -54.15 14.40 -21.58
N THR A 38 -53.00 14.15 -20.95
CA THR A 38 -52.45 15.08 -19.96
C THR A 38 -52.06 16.36 -20.69
N HIS A 39 -52.92 17.38 -20.57
CA HIS A 39 -52.58 18.74 -20.95
C HIS A 39 -51.53 19.23 -19.95
N PHE A 40 -50.25 19.16 -20.30
CA PHE A 40 -49.19 19.74 -19.48
C PHE A 40 -49.43 21.25 -19.43
N ALA A 41 -49.83 21.78 -18.28
CA ALA A 41 -49.78 23.20 -18.04
C ALA A 41 -48.32 23.63 -18.23
N GLY A 42 -48.07 24.50 -19.21
CA GLY A 42 -46.74 24.99 -19.51
C GLY A 42 -46.18 25.73 -18.31
N VAL A 43 -45.39 25.03 -17.49
CA VAL A 43 -44.64 25.63 -16.39
C VAL A 43 -43.61 26.55 -17.04
N GLY A 44 -43.89 27.85 -16.98
CA GLY A 44 -42.98 28.86 -17.53
C GLY A 44 -41.62 28.81 -16.82
N PRO A 45 -40.54 29.27 -17.46
CA PRO A 45 -39.18 29.20 -16.89
C PRO A 45 -39.05 29.88 -15.52
N ALA A 46 -39.90 30.88 -15.22
CA ALA A 46 -39.94 31.55 -13.93
C ALA A 46 -40.40 30.64 -12.78
N GLN A 47 -41.36 29.74 -13.04
CA GLN A 47 -41.95 28.87 -12.01
C GLN A 47 -41.00 27.74 -11.57
N LEU A 48 -39.97 27.42 -12.37
CA LEU A 48 -38.95 26.43 -12.01
C LEU A 48 -38.06 26.88 -10.82
N LEU A 49 -37.94 28.19 -10.60
CA LEU A 49 -37.13 28.75 -9.51
C LEU A 49 -37.86 28.77 -8.17
N ASP A 50 -39.19 28.63 -8.18
CA ASP A 50 -40.04 28.61 -6.99
C ASP A 50 -40.25 27.18 -6.44
N LEU A 51 -39.64 26.17 -7.07
CA LEU A 51 -39.75 24.77 -6.65
C LEU A 51 -38.89 24.49 -5.40
N PRO A 52 -39.43 23.81 -4.37
CA PRO A 52 -38.65 23.46 -3.19
C PRO A 52 -37.53 22.47 -3.52
N LEU A 53 -36.38 22.59 -2.85
CA LEU A 53 -35.25 21.69 -3.03
C LEU A 53 -35.68 20.22 -2.81
N GLY A 54 -35.46 19.38 -3.82
CA GLY A 54 -35.75 17.93 -3.76
C GLY A 54 -36.94 17.48 -4.61
N VAL A 55 -37.71 18.39 -5.22
CA VAL A 55 -38.77 17.99 -6.17
C VAL A 55 -38.21 17.62 -7.54
N LYS A 56 -38.83 16.64 -8.20
CA LYS A 56 -38.44 16.20 -9.55
C LYS A 56 -38.81 17.28 -10.56
N LEU A 57 -37.84 17.76 -11.32
CA LEU A 57 -38.08 18.70 -12.41
C LEU A 57 -38.88 17.98 -13.53
N PRO A 58 -39.98 18.57 -14.02
CA PRO A 58 -40.73 17.99 -15.13
C PRO A 58 -39.88 18.04 -16.40
N VAL A 59 -39.49 16.86 -16.92
CA VAL A 59 -38.81 16.74 -18.22
C VAL A 59 -39.89 16.60 -19.28
N ILE A 60 -39.91 17.51 -20.25
CA ILE A 60 -40.89 17.49 -21.35
C ILE A 60 -40.62 16.24 -22.21
N PRO A 61 -41.60 15.33 -22.38
CA PRO A 61 -41.45 14.17 -23.27
C PRO A 61 -41.12 14.63 -24.69
N GLY A 62 -40.05 14.09 -25.29
CA GLY A 62 -39.55 14.49 -26.61
C GLY A 62 -38.44 15.55 -26.60
N SER A 63 -38.07 16.10 -25.44
CA SER A 63 -36.89 16.96 -25.32
C SER A 63 -35.60 16.13 -25.19
N ASN A 64 -34.64 16.35 -26.10
CA ASN A 64 -33.30 15.77 -26.01
C ASN A 64 -32.46 16.58 -25.02
N ALA A 65 -32.62 16.32 -23.71
CA ALA A 65 -31.85 17.00 -22.67
C ALA A 65 -30.39 16.52 -22.68
N VAL A 66 -29.49 17.31 -23.30
CA VAL A 66 -28.05 17.06 -23.28
C VAL A 66 -27.42 17.74 -22.07
N PHE A 67 -27.05 16.94 -21.06
CA PHE A 67 -26.30 17.42 -19.92
C PHE A 67 -24.83 17.66 -20.28
N TYR A 68 -24.29 18.80 -19.88
CA TYR A 68 -22.87 19.14 -20.06
C TYR A 68 -22.29 19.70 -18.76
N THR A 69 -20.98 19.58 -18.61
CA THR A 69 -20.26 20.02 -17.41
C THR A 69 -19.56 21.36 -17.66
N THR A 70 -18.27 21.42 -17.35
CA THR A 70 -17.35 22.52 -17.58
C THR A 70 -16.85 22.58 -19.02
N ASN A 71 -16.08 23.61 -19.34
CA ASN A 71 -15.35 23.65 -20.60
C ASN A 71 -14.22 22.60 -20.58
N PHE A 72 -13.77 22.17 -21.76
CA PHE A 72 -12.64 21.23 -21.85
C PHE A 72 -11.34 21.88 -21.35
N GLY A 73 -10.49 21.09 -20.70
CA GLY A 73 -9.27 21.56 -20.05
C GLY A 73 -9.51 22.43 -18.82
N GLU A 74 -10.73 22.44 -18.28
CA GLU A 74 -11.02 22.97 -16.95
C GLU A 74 -11.17 21.82 -15.96
N LYS A 75 -10.53 21.98 -14.80
CA LYS A 75 -10.65 21.06 -13.67
C LYS A 75 -12.09 21.09 -13.19
N LEU A 76 -12.69 19.91 -12.98
CA LEU A 76 -13.99 19.81 -12.31
C LEU A 76 -13.86 20.44 -10.91
N PHE A 77 -14.81 21.27 -10.53
CA PHE A 77 -14.88 21.86 -9.18
C PHE A 77 -15.06 20.78 -8.09
N ARG A 78 -15.44 19.55 -8.46
CA ARG A 78 -15.34 18.41 -7.55
C ARG A 78 -13.88 18.13 -7.26
N PRO A 79 -13.46 18.05 -5.98
CA PRO A 79 -12.25 17.34 -5.64
C PRO A 79 -12.36 15.97 -6.29
N SER A 80 -11.38 15.59 -7.11
CA SER A 80 -11.16 14.16 -7.36
C SER A 80 -11.08 13.56 -5.97
N TYR A 81 -12.04 12.69 -5.61
CA TYR A 81 -12.02 12.07 -4.29
C TYR A 81 -10.61 11.53 -4.09
N GLY A 82 -9.89 12.04 -3.09
CA GLY A 82 -8.61 11.48 -2.71
C GLY A 82 -8.85 10.13 -2.06
N PHE A 83 -7.84 9.62 -1.35
CA PHE A 83 -8.06 8.50 -0.45
C PHE A 83 -9.10 8.89 0.62
N ASN A 84 -10.30 8.32 0.54
CA ASN A 84 -11.39 8.59 1.46
C ASN A 84 -11.46 7.45 2.48
N LEU A 85 -11.15 7.75 3.74
CA LEU A 85 -11.20 6.77 4.83
C LEU A 85 -12.63 6.26 5.11
N THR A 86 -13.65 6.99 4.67
CA THR A 86 -15.07 6.60 4.75
C THR A 86 -15.46 5.61 3.65
N ASP A 87 -14.62 5.44 2.62
CA ASP A 87 -14.80 4.48 1.54
C ASP A 87 -13.64 3.46 1.55
N PRO A 88 -13.69 2.45 2.45
CA PRO A 88 -12.61 1.47 2.62
C PRO A 88 -12.33 0.64 1.36
N TYR A 89 -13.26 0.63 0.40
CA TYR A 89 -13.13 -0.08 -0.86
C TYR A 89 -12.82 0.84 -2.05
N CYS A 90 -12.64 2.15 -1.82
CA CYS A 90 -12.32 3.16 -2.84
C CYS A 90 -13.25 3.10 -4.07
N ARG A 91 -14.53 2.77 -3.88
CA ARG A 91 -15.53 2.69 -4.96
C ARG A 91 -15.83 4.03 -5.61
N LEU A 92 -15.68 5.11 -4.85
CA LEU A 92 -15.89 6.48 -5.29
C LEU A 92 -14.62 7.09 -5.91
N LEU A 93 -13.48 6.41 -5.78
CA LEU A 93 -12.22 6.82 -6.38
C LEU A 93 -12.20 6.40 -7.86
N GLU A 94 -12.46 7.37 -8.74
CA GLU A 94 -12.29 7.17 -10.17
C GLU A 94 -10.80 7.14 -10.53
N ASN A 95 -10.21 5.95 -10.62
CA ASN A 95 -8.82 5.78 -11.07
C ASN A 95 -8.60 6.04 -12.57
N GLN A 96 -9.67 6.28 -13.33
CA GLN A 96 -9.59 6.53 -14.76
C GLN A 96 -9.19 7.99 -15.04
N TYR A 97 -8.08 8.15 -15.75
CA TYR A 97 -7.58 9.46 -16.15
C TYR A 97 -8.56 10.16 -17.10
N LYS A 98 -9.04 11.35 -16.70
CA LYS A 98 -10.00 12.16 -17.47
C LYS A 98 -9.28 13.20 -18.33
N SER A 99 -8.73 12.77 -19.46
CA SER A 99 -7.94 13.62 -20.38
C SER A 99 -8.62 14.93 -20.80
N LEU A 100 -9.94 14.93 -21.01
CA LEU A 100 -10.71 16.14 -21.36
C LEU A 100 -10.75 17.22 -20.26
N HIS A 101 -10.37 16.89 -19.03
CA HIS A 101 -10.26 17.83 -17.91
C HIS A 101 -8.82 18.25 -17.62
N ASP A 102 -7.84 17.71 -18.34
CA ASP A 102 -6.45 18.06 -18.11
C ASP A 102 -6.16 19.48 -18.61
N PRO A 103 -5.74 20.41 -17.72
CA PRO A 103 -5.36 21.76 -18.12
C PRO A 103 -4.22 21.81 -19.14
N HIS A 104 -3.28 20.86 -19.09
CA HIS A 104 -2.14 20.77 -19.99
C HIS A 104 -2.53 20.32 -21.40
N LEU A 105 -3.60 19.53 -21.53
CA LEU A 105 -4.13 19.11 -22.83
C LEU A 105 -5.04 20.16 -23.48
N LYS A 106 -5.32 21.28 -22.79
CA LYS A 106 -6.18 22.35 -23.30
C LYS A 106 -5.70 22.91 -24.64
N ALA A 107 -4.39 23.13 -24.79
CA ALA A 107 -3.82 23.63 -26.04
C ALA A 107 -3.94 22.63 -27.19
N TYR A 108 -3.79 21.33 -26.88
CA TYR A 108 -3.97 20.25 -27.85
C TYR A 108 -5.41 20.17 -28.36
N TYR A 109 -6.40 20.22 -27.47
CA TYR A 109 -7.81 20.15 -27.86
C TYR A 109 -8.35 21.41 -28.55
N LYS A 110 -7.65 22.55 -28.46
CA LYS A 110 -8.00 23.78 -29.21
C LYS A 110 -7.68 23.69 -30.71
N ARG A 111 -6.88 22.72 -31.17
CA ARG A 111 -6.56 22.59 -32.60
C ARG A 111 -7.82 22.25 -33.41
N LYS A 112 -7.95 22.84 -34.60
CA LYS A 112 -9.19 22.81 -35.40
C LYS A 112 -9.59 21.40 -35.82
N ASP A 113 -8.62 20.56 -36.20
CA ASP A 113 -8.79 19.17 -36.60
C ASP A 113 -9.33 18.31 -35.44
N ILE A 114 -8.73 18.44 -34.25
CA ILE A 114 -9.12 17.70 -33.06
C ILE A 114 -10.49 18.16 -32.56
N LEU A 115 -10.74 19.47 -32.53
CA LEU A 115 -12.03 20.02 -32.12
C LEU A 115 -13.17 19.56 -33.04
N LYS A 116 -12.95 19.54 -34.36
CA LYS A 116 -13.90 18.97 -35.33
C LYS A 116 -14.18 17.49 -35.04
N ARG A 117 -13.13 16.71 -34.75
CA ARG A 117 -13.27 15.28 -34.39
C ARG A 117 -14.04 15.08 -33.09
N LEU A 118 -13.81 15.91 -32.08
CA LEU A 118 -14.51 15.84 -30.79
C LEU A 118 -15.98 16.23 -30.88
N LYS A 119 -16.31 17.23 -31.72
CA LYS A 119 -17.70 17.61 -32.02
C LYS A 119 -18.43 16.52 -32.81
N LYS A 120 -17.79 16.00 -33.87
CA LYS A 120 -18.32 14.86 -34.65
C LYS A 120 -18.52 13.62 -33.78
N GLY A 121 -17.60 13.40 -32.86
CA GLY A 121 -17.65 12.29 -31.91
C GLY A 121 -18.57 12.53 -30.72
N GLY A 122 -19.30 13.64 -30.63
CA GLY A 122 -20.26 13.88 -29.53
C GLY A 122 -19.63 13.92 -28.12
N TYR A 123 -18.34 14.23 -28.01
CA TYR A 123 -17.67 14.43 -26.71
C TYR A 123 -17.84 15.86 -26.21
N ILE A 124 -18.05 16.80 -27.14
CA ILE A 124 -18.10 18.24 -26.88
C ILE A 124 -19.29 18.84 -27.65
N THR A 125 -20.06 19.70 -26.98
CA THR A 125 -21.17 20.48 -27.54
C THR A 125 -20.66 21.55 -28.53
N SER A 126 -21.53 22.11 -29.36
CA SER A 126 -21.23 23.25 -30.25
C SER A 126 -20.49 24.39 -29.53
N ASN A 127 -20.89 24.66 -28.29
CA ASN A 127 -20.34 25.69 -27.39
C ASN A 127 -19.07 25.27 -26.64
N ASN A 128 -18.36 24.23 -27.13
CA ASN A 128 -17.10 23.77 -26.56
C ASN A 128 -17.18 23.24 -25.10
N LYS A 129 -18.38 22.84 -24.66
CA LYS A 129 -18.61 22.24 -23.33
C LYS A 129 -18.61 20.71 -23.42
N ARG A 130 -18.08 20.02 -22.41
CA ARG A 130 -18.01 18.56 -22.42
C ARG A 130 -19.39 17.94 -22.14
N ILE A 131 -19.81 16.98 -22.97
CA ILE A 131 -21.08 16.25 -22.81
C ILE A 131 -20.93 15.18 -21.73
N LEU A 132 -21.85 15.13 -20.77
CA LEU A 132 -21.85 14.16 -19.67
C LEU A 132 -22.41 12.79 -20.10
N ALA A 133 -23.33 12.76 -21.07
CA ALA A 133 -24.07 11.56 -21.47
C ALA A 133 -23.19 10.36 -21.88
N LYS A 134 -22.01 10.60 -22.47
CA LYS A 134 -21.06 9.51 -22.81
C LYS A 134 -20.35 8.90 -21.60
N GLN A 135 -20.36 9.56 -20.44
CA GLN A 135 -19.87 8.96 -19.18
C GLN A 135 -20.94 8.07 -18.55
N LEU A 136 -22.21 8.19 -18.96
CA LEU A 136 -23.31 7.32 -18.52
C LEU A 136 -23.45 6.06 -19.41
N HIS A 137 -22.76 5.98 -20.55
CA HIS A 137 -22.73 4.79 -21.40
C HIS A 137 -21.54 3.88 -21.06
N ASN A 138 -21.72 3.12 -19.98
CA ASN A 138 -21.34 1.70 -19.93
C ASN A 138 -22.61 0.83 -19.90
N ILE A 139 -23.71 1.33 -20.48
CA ILE A 139 -24.86 0.48 -20.80
C ILE A 139 -24.58 -0.05 -22.22
N PRO A 140 -24.36 -1.36 -22.40
CA PRO A 140 -24.10 -1.92 -23.71
C PRO A 140 -25.30 -1.62 -24.63
N GLU A 141 -25.02 -1.05 -25.80
CA GLU A 141 -26.01 -0.68 -26.83
C GLU A 141 -26.74 -1.90 -27.44
N ASN A 142 -26.47 -3.12 -26.96
CA ASN A 142 -26.91 -4.38 -27.57
C ASN A 142 -27.87 -5.25 -26.74
N ASN A 143 -28.43 -4.75 -25.64
CA ASN A 143 -29.48 -5.50 -24.96
C ASN A 143 -30.83 -5.08 -25.53
N GLN A 144 -31.30 -5.80 -26.55
CA GLN A 144 -32.74 -5.87 -26.81
C GLN A 144 -33.39 -6.32 -25.50
N ILE A 145 -33.98 -5.38 -24.79
CA ILE A 145 -34.81 -5.69 -23.63
C ILE A 145 -35.93 -6.59 -24.18
N PRO A 146 -36.03 -7.86 -23.72
CA PRO A 146 -37.10 -8.74 -24.17
C PRO A 146 -38.43 -8.03 -23.94
N GLN A 147 -39.27 -7.97 -24.97
CA GLN A 147 -40.49 -7.13 -25.01
C GLN A 147 -41.56 -7.50 -23.96
N HIS A 148 -41.26 -8.42 -23.04
CA HIS A 148 -42.02 -8.66 -21.82
C HIS A 148 -41.07 -9.16 -20.72
N CYS A 149 -40.48 -8.24 -19.96
CA CYS A 149 -39.80 -8.60 -18.71
C CYS A 149 -40.49 -7.89 -17.54
N ASP A 150 -40.90 -8.69 -16.56
CA ASP A 150 -41.35 -8.21 -15.26
C ASP A 150 -40.22 -7.42 -14.56
N VAL A 151 -40.57 -6.31 -13.92
CA VAL A 151 -39.63 -5.32 -13.35
C VAL A 151 -38.66 -5.99 -12.36
N ALA A 152 -39.10 -7.04 -11.69
CA ALA A 152 -38.29 -7.83 -10.76
C ALA A 152 -37.17 -8.62 -11.44
N GLN A 153 -37.36 -9.11 -12.67
CA GLN A 153 -36.36 -9.89 -13.40
C GLN A 153 -35.21 -9.00 -13.88
N VAL A 154 -35.54 -7.80 -14.36
CA VAL A 154 -34.53 -6.80 -14.77
C VAL A 154 -33.71 -6.31 -13.58
N GLN A 155 -34.35 -6.09 -12.43
CA GLN A 155 -33.64 -5.73 -11.19
C GLN A 155 -32.69 -6.84 -10.73
N ASN A 156 -33.14 -8.10 -10.72
CA ASN A 156 -32.30 -9.23 -10.34
C ASN A 156 -31.12 -9.43 -11.29
N TRP A 157 -31.34 -9.23 -12.60
CA TRP A 157 -30.28 -9.30 -13.60
C TRP A 157 -29.22 -8.21 -13.37
N LEU A 158 -29.64 -6.95 -13.17
CA LEU A 158 -28.73 -5.83 -12.88
C LEU A 158 -27.91 -6.04 -11.59
N LEU A 159 -28.52 -6.66 -10.58
CA LEU A 159 -27.87 -6.97 -9.30
C LEU A 159 -26.87 -8.14 -9.41
N LYS A 160 -27.13 -9.14 -10.27
CA LYS A 160 -26.23 -10.28 -10.49
C LYS A 160 -25.01 -9.92 -11.33
N GLU A 161 -25.18 -9.27 -12.48
CA GLU A 161 -24.07 -8.93 -13.38
C GLU A 161 -23.04 -8.00 -12.72
N GLY A 162 -23.51 -7.05 -11.91
CA GLY A 162 -22.64 -6.10 -11.21
C GLY A 162 -21.87 -6.73 -10.06
N THR A 163 -22.42 -7.74 -9.36
CA THR A 163 -21.80 -8.24 -8.13
C THR A 163 -20.65 -9.22 -8.36
N GLU A 164 -20.68 -10.03 -9.43
CA GLU A 164 -19.60 -10.98 -9.75
C GLU A 164 -18.39 -10.27 -10.38
N SER A 165 -18.62 -9.40 -11.37
CA SER A 165 -17.57 -8.60 -12.01
C SER A 165 -16.80 -7.71 -11.01
N ILE A 166 -17.52 -7.09 -10.07
CA ILE A 166 -16.89 -6.25 -9.03
C ILE A 166 -16.03 -7.08 -8.07
N LYS A 167 -16.50 -8.27 -7.66
CA LYS A 167 -15.73 -9.16 -6.78
C LYS A 167 -14.45 -9.65 -7.45
N ASP A 168 -14.49 -9.97 -8.73
CA ASP A 168 -13.32 -10.43 -9.48
C ASP A 168 -12.31 -9.29 -9.70
N GLN A 169 -12.79 -8.08 -9.97
CA GLN A 169 -11.92 -6.90 -10.05
C GLN A 169 -11.28 -6.55 -8.70
N GLU A 170 -12.03 -6.65 -7.59
CA GLU A 170 -11.49 -6.48 -6.24
C GLU A 170 -10.44 -7.56 -5.92
N ARG A 171 -10.67 -8.82 -6.30
CA ARG A 171 -9.69 -9.91 -6.12
C ARG A 171 -8.41 -9.64 -6.88
N LEU A 172 -8.49 -9.22 -8.14
CA LEU A 172 -7.33 -8.87 -8.96
C LEU A 172 -6.53 -7.72 -8.36
N MET A 173 -7.22 -6.68 -7.87
CA MET A 173 -6.58 -5.57 -7.16
C MET A 173 -5.86 -6.05 -5.90
N ARG A 174 -6.54 -6.82 -5.05
CA ARG A 174 -5.94 -7.38 -3.81
C ARG A 174 -4.71 -8.23 -4.11
N HIS A 175 -4.75 -9.07 -5.13
CA HIS A 175 -3.62 -9.93 -5.49
C HIS A 175 -2.41 -9.11 -5.92
N ARG A 176 -2.61 -8.04 -6.70
CA ARG A 176 -1.52 -7.11 -7.09
C ARG A 176 -0.88 -6.42 -5.89
N TYR A 177 -1.69 -5.96 -4.94
CA TYR A 177 -1.18 -5.33 -3.72
C TYR A 177 -0.43 -6.33 -2.84
N LEU A 178 -0.98 -7.54 -2.66
CA LEU A 178 -0.31 -8.61 -1.91
C LEU A 178 1.04 -8.97 -2.53
N ASP A 179 1.11 -9.16 -3.85
CA ASP A 179 2.38 -9.47 -4.53
C ASP A 179 3.43 -8.37 -4.38
N MET A 180 2.98 -7.10 -4.35
CA MET A 180 3.87 -5.97 -4.14
C MET A 180 4.39 -5.94 -2.69
N ILE A 181 3.52 -6.20 -1.71
CA ILE A 181 3.87 -6.26 -0.29
C ILE A 181 4.84 -7.42 -0.03
N SER A 182 4.53 -8.63 -0.51
CA SER A 182 5.39 -9.80 -0.33
C SER A 182 6.79 -9.57 -0.91
N ARG A 183 6.89 -8.99 -2.12
CA ARG A 183 8.19 -8.63 -2.71
C ARG A 183 8.97 -7.62 -1.88
N LYS A 184 8.28 -6.65 -1.27
CA LYS A 184 8.94 -5.66 -0.40
C LYS A 184 9.40 -6.27 0.91
N LEU A 185 8.65 -7.21 1.49
CA LEU A 185 9.05 -7.93 2.68
C LEU A 185 10.27 -8.82 2.42
N GLU A 186 10.30 -9.57 1.31
CA GLU A 186 11.47 -10.36 0.93
C GLU A 186 12.73 -9.51 0.77
N GLN A 187 12.62 -8.31 0.19
CA GLN A 187 13.77 -7.40 0.07
C GLN A 187 14.32 -6.99 1.44
N LEU A 188 13.43 -6.66 2.37
CA LEU A 188 13.82 -6.28 3.74
C LEU A 188 14.48 -7.45 4.47
N GLU A 189 13.89 -8.65 4.36
CA GLU A 189 14.42 -9.86 4.99
C GLU A 189 15.83 -10.17 4.47
N ARG A 190 16.04 -10.16 3.16
CA ARG A 190 17.38 -10.33 2.56
C ARG A 190 18.38 -9.30 3.08
N THR A 191 18.02 -8.02 3.13
CA THR A 191 18.93 -6.99 3.65
C THR A 191 19.26 -7.18 5.13
N ALA A 192 18.30 -7.63 5.94
CA ALA A 192 18.52 -7.91 7.36
C ALA A 192 19.40 -9.16 7.56
N GLU A 193 19.21 -10.19 6.74
CA GLU A 193 20.05 -11.39 6.71
C GLU A 193 21.48 -11.08 6.30
N GLU A 194 21.70 -10.28 5.26
CA GLU A 194 23.02 -9.82 4.84
C GLU A 194 23.74 -9.04 5.96
N GLN A 195 23.03 -8.15 6.65
CA GLN A 195 23.57 -7.42 7.80
C GLN A 195 23.95 -8.36 8.95
N ARG A 196 23.10 -9.34 9.27
CA ARG A 196 23.40 -10.36 10.29
C ARG A 196 24.64 -11.17 9.93
N LEU A 197 24.73 -11.64 8.67
CA LEU A 197 25.86 -12.41 8.20
C LEU A 197 27.16 -11.60 8.28
N PHE A 198 27.13 -10.32 7.90
CA PHE A 198 28.27 -9.42 8.01
C PHE A 198 28.75 -9.26 9.46
N LEU A 199 27.82 -9.10 10.41
CA LEU A 199 28.17 -8.98 11.83
C LEU A 199 28.80 -10.28 12.37
N MET A 200 28.25 -11.43 11.99
CA MET A 200 28.78 -12.74 12.38
C MET A 200 30.17 -12.98 11.80
N ASP A 201 30.40 -12.70 10.52
CA ASP A 201 31.72 -12.81 9.88
C ASP A 201 32.75 -11.87 10.55
N ARG A 202 32.34 -10.65 10.90
CA ARG A 202 33.19 -9.72 11.65
C ARG A 202 33.54 -10.21 13.05
N GLU A 203 32.60 -10.84 13.75
CA GLU A 203 32.85 -11.46 15.06
C GLU A 203 33.77 -12.68 14.91
N GLU A 204 33.49 -13.55 13.95
CA GLU A 204 34.28 -14.75 13.70
C GLU A 204 35.73 -14.40 13.37
N ARG A 205 35.98 -13.39 12.54
CA ARG A 205 37.35 -12.88 12.30
C ARG A 205 38.04 -12.43 13.58
N ARG A 206 37.34 -11.72 14.47
CA ARG A 206 37.88 -11.30 15.77
C ARG A 206 38.24 -12.50 16.64
N GLN A 207 37.38 -13.51 16.71
CA GLN A 207 37.64 -14.74 17.48
C GLN A 207 38.83 -15.54 16.92
N ARG A 208 38.89 -15.69 15.58
CA ARG A 208 40.00 -16.35 14.89
C ARG A 208 41.32 -15.62 15.14
N GLU A 209 41.33 -14.30 15.04
CA GLU A 209 42.51 -13.49 15.36
C GLU A 209 42.94 -13.65 16.82
N HIS A 210 42.00 -13.60 17.76
CA HIS A 210 42.30 -13.76 19.18
C HIS A 210 42.95 -15.13 19.45
N THR A 211 42.40 -16.18 18.86
CA THR A 211 42.93 -17.55 18.95
C THR A 211 44.33 -17.64 18.34
N ARG A 212 44.53 -17.03 17.16
CA ARG A 212 45.84 -16.99 16.49
C ARG A 212 46.89 -16.28 17.34
N ARG A 213 46.55 -15.13 17.92
CA ARG A 213 47.45 -14.37 18.80
C ARG A 213 47.81 -15.18 20.05
N LYS A 214 46.83 -15.84 20.67
CA LYS A 214 47.04 -16.70 21.84
C LYS A 214 47.97 -17.88 21.55
N LEU A 215 47.78 -18.55 20.41
CA LEU A 215 48.67 -19.64 19.97
C LEU A 215 50.08 -19.14 19.68
N THR A 216 50.20 -17.98 19.02
CA THR A 216 51.50 -17.38 18.71
C THR A 216 52.25 -17.02 19.99
N LEU A 217 51.56 -16.47 20.99
CA LEU A 217 52.16 -16.14 22.28
C LEU A 217 52.63 -17.39 23.03
N ARG A 218 51.83 -18.47 23.05
CA ARG A 218 52.21 -19.75 23.65
C ARG A 218 53.48 -20.32 23.02
N ARG A 219 53.57 -20.28 21.69
CA ARG A 219 54.76 -20.72 20.96
C ARG A 219 56.00 -19.92 21.35
N LYS A 220 55.89 -18.59 21.43
CA LYS A 220 57.01 -17.73 21.86
C LYS A 220 57.49 -18.07 23.27
N ILE A 221 56.56 -18.25 24.22
CA ILE A 221 56.89 -18.63 25.59
C ILE A 221 57.60 -19.99 25.62
N GLU A 222 57.12 -20.95 24.83
CA GLU A 222 57.72 -22.28 24.72
C GLU A 222 59.14 -22.23 24.12
N GLU A 223 59.34 -21.45 23.05
CA GLU A 223 60.65 -21.23 22.43
C GLU A 223 61.63 -20.53 23.41
N GLU A 224 61.18 -19.50 24.13
CA GLU A 224 61.96 -18.85 25.18
C GLU A 224 62.31 -19.81 26.33
N TRP A 225 61.40 -20.70 26.69
CA TRP A 225 61.66 -21.70 27.73
C TRP A 225 62.69 -22.73 27.26
N LYS A 226 62.58 -23.22 26.02
CA LYS A 226 63.55 -24.15 25.42
C LYS A 226 64.94 -23.53 25.30
N THR A 227 65.04 -22.25 24.94
CA THR A 227 66.34 -21.57 24.84
C THR A 227 66.99 -21.41 26.23
N LYS A 228 66.21 -21.05 27.25
CA LYS A 228 66.68 -20.98 28.65
C LYS A 228 67.12 -22.36 29.17
N GLU A 229 66.35 -23.39 28.90
CA GLU A 229 66.67 -24.78 29.29
C GLU A 229 67.95 -25.26 28.60
N MET A 230 68.07 -25.06 27.28
CA MET A 230 69.27 -25.44 26.53
C MET A 230 70.52 -24.69 27.03
N LEU A 231 70.39 -23.40 27.37
CA LEU A 231 71.48 -22.62 27.95
C LEU A 231 71.89 -23.14 29.34
N LEU A 232 70.91 -23.52 30.18
CA LEU A 232 71.18 -24.12 31.48
C LEU A 232 71.90 -25.47 31.35
N LEU A 233 71.42 -26.34 30.46
CA LEU A 233 72.04 -27.64 30.19
C LEU A 233 73.47 -27.48 29.66
N THR A 234 73.69 -26.50 28.77
CA THR A 234 75.03 -26.18 28.27
C THR A 234 75.96 -25.75 29.39
N ARG A 235 75.50 -24.86 30.28
CA ARG A 235 76.26 -24.42 31.45
C ARG A 235 76.58 -25.58 32.40
N MET A 236 75.61 -26.45 32.68
CA MET A 236 75.83 -27.65 33.50
C MET A 236 76.86 -28.59 32.86
N ALA A 237 76.82 -28.78 31.55
CA ALA A 237 77.80 -29.59 30.84
C ALA A 237 79.22 -28.99 30.93
N GLU A 238 79.35 -27.67 30.85
CA GLU A 238 80.63 -26.99 31.09
C GLU A 238 81.12 -27.13 32.54
N ASP A 239 80.22 -27.02 33.52
CA ASP A 239 80.52 -27.21 34.94
C ASP A 239 81.01 -28.64 35.24
N VAL A 240 80.33 -29.66 34.70
CA VAL A 240 80.76 -31.06 34.82
C VAL A 240 82.16 -31.26 34.23
N LYS A 241 82.43 -30.70 33.03
CA LYS A 241 83.78 -30.74 32.43
C LYS A 241 84.83 -29.99 33.26
N ARG A 242 84.45 -28.91 33.93
CA ARG A 242 85.34 -28.19 34.85
C ARG A 242 85.68 -29.06 36.05
N GLU A 243 84.69 -29.67 36.69
CA GLU A 243 84.85 -30.55 37.84
C GLU A 243 85.68 -31.80 37.50
N GLU A 244 85.43 -32.42 36.34
CA GLU A 244 86.22 -33.56 35.85
C GLU A 244 87.71 -33.22 35.78
N ARG A 245 88.06 -32.06 35.20
CA ARG A 245 89.46 -31.59 35.17
C ARG A 245 90.04 -31.35 36.57
N ILE A 246 89.25 -30.82 37.50
CA ILE A 246 89.69 -30.59 38.88
C ILE A 246 89.94 -31.93 39.58
N GLU A 247 89.06 -32.90 39.40
CA GLU A 247 89.19 -34.22 40.02
C GLU A 247 90.34 -35.03 39.43
N GLU A 248 90.57 -34.95 38.11
CA GLU A 248 91.78 -35.49 37.47
C GLU A 248 93.06 -34.88 38.06
N GLN A 249 93.07 -33.56 38.30
CA GLN A 249 94.22 -32.90 38.91
C GLN A 249 94.42 -33.37 40.35
N ARG A 250 93.34 -33.53 41.13
CA ARG A 250 93.40 -34.08 42.50
C ARG A 250 93.87 -35.53 42.51
N HIS A 251 93.45 -36.34 41.54
CA HIS A 251 93.92 -37.71 41.38
C HIS A 251 95.43 -37.74 41.10
N ARG A 252 95.90 -36.95 40.11
CA ARG A 252 97.33 -36.80 39.80
C ARG A 252 98.15 -36.36 41.03
N ASN A 253 97.67 -35.36 41.78
CA ASN A 253 98.36 -34.90 42.98
C ASN A 253 98.43 -35.98 44.08
N ARG A 254 97.39 -36.81 44.24
CA ARG A 254 97.39 -37.96 45.17
C ARG A 254 98.42 -39.00 44.75
N GLU A 255 98.39 -39.43 43.48
CA GLU A 255 99.38 -40.37 42.94
C GLU A 255 100.82 -39.88 43.08
N GLU A 256 101.06 -38.58 42.88
CA GLU A 256 102.40 -37.99 43.05
C GLU A 256 102.82 -37.93 44.52
N SER A 257 101.88 -37.68 45.43
CA SER A 257 102.14 -37.70 46.88
C SER A 257 102.47 -39.11 47.36
N ASP A 258 101.73 -40.13 46.90
CA ASP A 258 101.98 -41.53 47.25
C ASP A 258 103.35 -42.02 46.74
N ARG A 259 103.79 -41.58 45.54
CA ARG A 259 105.14 -41.86 45.01
C ARG A 259 106.27 -41.18 45.78
N LYS A 260 106.01 -40.10 46.51
CA LYS A 260 107.01 -39.38 47.30
C LYS A 260 107.21 -39.94 48.72
N VAL A 261 106.30 -40.80 49.17
CA VAL A 261 106.28 -41.35 50.56
C VAL A 261 106.68 -42.83 50.61
N GLY A 262 106.71 -43.55 49.47
CA GLY A 262 107.24 -44.91 49.34
C GLY A 262 108.69 -44.93 48.87
#